data_AF-A0A0F9Q5Q5-F1
#
_entry.id   AF-A0A0F9Q5Q5-F1
#
_cell.length_a   1.000
_cell.length_b   1.000
_cell.length_c   1.000
_cell.angle_alpha   90.00
_cell.angle_beta   90.00
_cell.angle_gamma   90.00
#
_symmetry.space_group_name_H-M   'P 1'
#
loop_
_entity.id
_entity.type
_entity.pdbx_description
1 polymer ?
#
loop_
_entity_poly.entity_id
_entity_poly.type
_entity_poly.pdbx_seq_one_letter_code
_entity_poly.pdbx_strand_id
1 'polypeptide(L)' 'MATKALPTCAHRCSPKLYTQHQLFACLVLKALLKSDYRGITAFLEDLPELRTLIGLPRTPHFTTLQKASKR' A
#
# COMPACT_ATOMS: atom_id res chain seq x y z
N MET A 1 1.03 -25.79 3.66
CA MET A 1 1.00 -24.58 2.81
C MET A 1 1.66 -23.44 3.59
N ALA A 2 2.78 -22.94 3.09
CA ALA A 2 3.73 -22.12 3.84
C ALA A 2 3.37 -20.62 3.80
N THR A 3 2.56 -20.16 4.74
CA THR A 3 2.28 -18.73 4.99
C THR A 3 3.00 -18.29 6.27
N LYS A 4 4.33 -18.26 6.23
CA LYS A 4 5.16 -17.95 7.42
C LYS A 4 6.32 -17.00 7.14
N ALA A 5 6.15 -16.08 6.18
CA ALA A 5 7.22 -15.12 5.84
C ALA A 5 6.95 -13.70 6.35
N LEU A 6 5.72 -13.19 6.33
CA LEU A 6 5.45 -11.80 6.73
C LEU A 6 4.12 -11.67 7.49
N PRO A 7 4.09 -10.91 8.62
CA PRO A 7 2.86 -10.69 9.37
C PRO A 7 1.82 -9.99 8.48
N THR A 8 0.60 -10.52 8.46
CA THR A 8 -0.48 -10.04 7.59
C THR A 8 -0.83 -8.57 7.82
N CYS A 9 -0.57 -8.06 9.02
CA CYS A 9 -0.83 -6.67 9.41
C CYS A 9 0.25 -6.15 10.36
N ALA A 10 0.64 -4.89 10.16
CA ALA A 10 1.77 -4.29 10.88
C ALA A 10 1.45 -3.71 12.27
N HIS A 11 0.18 -3.59 12.67
CA HIS A 11 -0.19 -3.07 13.99
C HIS A 11 -1.54 -3.62 14.46
N ARG A 12 -1.67 -3.94 15.76
CA ARG A 12 -2.89 -4.49 16.37
C ARG A 12 -4.10 -3.56 16.19
N CYS A 13 -3.89 -2.25 16.23
CA CYS A 13 -4.93 -1.22 16.06
C CYS A 13 -5.05 -0.67 14.63
N SER A 14 -4.23 -1.12 13.67
CA SER A 14 -4.43 -0.71 12.28
C SER A 14 -5.54 -1.58 11.72
N PRO A 15 -6.59 -1.00 11.13
CA PRO A 15 -7.63 -1.80 10.50
C PRO A 15 -6.95 -2.67 9.44
N LYS A 16 -7.17 -3.99 9.50
CA LYS A 16 -6.50 -5.04 8.69
C LYS A 16 -6.91 -4.99 7.22
N LEU A 17 -6.98 -3.79 6.66
CA LEU A 17 -7.48 -3.46 5.34
C LEU A 17 -6.39 -3.57 4.29
N TYR A 18 -5.12 -3.45 4.69
CA TYR A 18 -3.98 -3.56 3.78
C TYR A 18 -2.93 -4.50 4.35
N THR A 19 -2.39 -5.35 3.48
CA THR A 19 -1.23 -6.20 3.81
C THR A 19 0.07 -5.41 3.62
N GLN A 20 1.15 -5.88 4.26
CA GLN A 20 2.46 -5.22 4.15
C GLN A 20 2.99 -5.21 2.70
N HIS A 21 2.75 -6.29 1.95
CA HIS A 21 3.12 -6.38 0.53
C HIS A 21 2.37 -5.37 -0.34
N GLN A 22 1.08 -5.15 -0.08
CA GLN A 22 0.29 -4.16 -0.81
C GLN A 22 0.82 -2.74 -0.58
N LEU A 23 1.14 -2.40 0.67
CA LEU A 23 1.72 -1.10 0.99
C LEU A 23 3.13 -0.96 0.40
N PHE A 24 3.91 -2.03 0.39
CA PHE A 24 5.23 -2.05 -0.23
C PHE A 24 5.14 -1.83 -1.75
N ALA A 25 4.20 -2.46 -2.44
CA ALA A 25 3.96 -2.24 -3.87
C ALA A 25 3.66 -0.75 -4.16
N CYS A 26 2.84 -0.10 -3.32
CA CYS A 26 2.60 1.34 -3.44
C CYS A 26 3.88 2.18 -3.26
N LEU A 27 4.79 1.79 -2.36
CA LEU A 27 6.06 2.47 -2.16
C LEU A 27 7.01 2.29 -3.34
N VAL A 28 7.05 1.10 -3.93
CA VAL A 28 7.82 0.82 -5.15
C VAL A 28 7.28 1.66 -6.31
N LEU A 29 5.97 1.68 -6.51
CA LEU A 29 5.34 2.49 -7.56
C LEU A 29 5.60 3.99 -7.35
N LYS A 30 5.53 4.48 -6.11
CA LYS A 30 5.91 5.85 -5.76
C LYS A 30 7.35 6.16 -6.22
N ALA A 31 8.29 5.26 -5.94
CA ALA A 31 9.69 5.44 -6.32
C ALA A 31 9.91 5.38 -7.84
N LEU A 32 9.23 4.45 -8.53
CA LEU A 32 9.29 4.31 -9.99
C LEU A 32 8.71 5.53 -10.70
N LEU A 33 7.57 6.05 -10.23
CA LEU A 33 6.88 7.21 -10.79
C LEU A 33 7.46 8.55 -10.30
N LYS A 34 8.53 8.52 -9.47
CA LYS A 34 9.12 9.71 -8.82
C LYS A 34 8.07 10.66 -8.22
N SER A 35 7.02 10.09 -7.65
CA SER A 35 5.86 10.82 -7.13
C SER A 35 5.92 10.91 -5.61
N ASP A 36 5.15 11.84 -5.04
CA ASP A 36 4.96 11.92 -3.59
C ASP A 36 3.85 10.99 -3.09
N TYR A 37 3.73 10.85 -1.77
CA TYR A 37 2.66 10.04 -1.16
C TYR A 37 1.25 10.47 -1.58
N ARG A 38 1.05 11.76 -1.87
CA ARG A 38 -0.22 12.28 -2.39
C ARG A 38 -0.41 12.00 -3.88
N GLY A 39 0.68 12.06 -4.66
CA GLY A 39 0.67 11.74 -6.08
C GLY A 39 0.28 10.29 -6.32
N ILE A 40 0.90 9.36 -5.59
CA ILE A 40 0.57 7.93 -5.75
C ILE A 40 -0.87 7.62 -5.31
N THR A 41 -1.42 8.32 -4.31
CA THR A 41 -2.84 8.15 -3.94
C THR A 41 -3.78 8.66 -5.01
N ALA A 42 -3.48 9.80 -5.64
CA ALA A 42 -4.25 10.30 -6.77
C ALA A 42 -4.20 9.32 -7.95
N PHE A 43 -3.00 8.82 -8.32
CA PHE A 43 -2.85 7.80 -9.35
C PHE A 43 -3.67 6.53 -9.07
N LEU A 44 -3.72 6.08 -7.82
CA LEU A 44 -4.54 4.93 -7.43
C LEU A 44 -6.04 5.23 -7.50
N GLU A 45 -6.47 6.46 -7.22
CA GLU A 45 -7.87 6.88 -7.39
C GLU A 45 -8.26 6.94 -8.86
N ASP A 46 -7.43 7.59 -9.69
CA ASP A 46 -7.65 7.75 -11.13
C ASP A 46 -7.56 6.42 -11.90
N LEU A 47 -6.71 5.48 -11.46
CA LEU A 47 -6.53 4.16 -12.07
C LEU A 47 -7.00 3.02 -11.14
N PRO A 48 -8.30 2.66 -11.15
CA PRO A 48 -8.81 1.52 -10.40
C PRO A 48 -8.19 0.17 -10.79
N GLU A 49 -7.72 0.03 -12.03
CA GLU A 49 -7.02 -1.18 -12.49
C GLU A 49 -5.71 -1.41 -11.72
N LEU A 50 -4.97 -0.33 -11.45
CA LEU A 50 -3.72 -0.40 -10.70
C LEU A 50 -3.95 -0.89 -9.27
N ARG A 51 -5.05 -0.44 -8.64
CA ARG A 51 -5.49 -0.96 -7.33
C ARG A 51 -5.83 -2.44 -7.39
N THR A 52 -6.54 -2.86 -8.43
CA THR A 52 -6.96 -4.25 -8.61
C THR A 52 -5.76 -5.16 -8.82
N LEU A 53 -4.76 -4.72 -9.59
CA LEU A 53 -3.51 -5.44 -9.82
C LEU A 53 -2.71 -5.66 -8.54
N ILE A 54 -2.68 -4.66 -7.65
CA ILE A 54 -2.03 -4.75 -6.32
C ILE A 54 -2.89 -5.53 -5.32
N GLY A 55 -4.19 -5.71 -5.60
CA GLY A 55 -5.17 -6.32 -4.70
C GLY A 55 -5.59 -5.37 -3.56
N LEU A 56 -5.56 -4.05 -3.79
CA LEU A 56 -5.99 -3.06 -2.81
C LEU A 56 -7.52 -2.95 -2.79
N PRO A 57 -8.19 -3.17 -1.64
CA PRO A 57 -9.65 -3.05 -1.56
C PRO A 57 -10.13 -1.60 -1.69
N ARG A 58 -9.29 -0.63 -1.32
CA ARG A 58 -9.55 0.81 -1.44
C ARG A 58 -8.22 1.57 -1.51
N THR A 59 -8.24 2.82 -1.94
CA THR A 59 -7.02 3.64 -1.96
C THR A 59 -6.49 3.86 -0.54
N PRO A 60 -5.24 3.47 -0.22
CA PRO A 60 -4.63 3.79 1.07
C PRO A 60 -4.44 5.30 1.21
N HIS A 61 -4.69 5.84 2.40
CA HIS A 61 -4.43 7.26 2.63
C HIS A 61 -2.92 7.54 2.60
N PHE A 62 -2.50 8.74 2.21
CA PHE A 62 -1.07 9.08 2.08
C PHE A 62 -0.29 8.89 3.39
N THR A 63 -0.95 9.10 4.54
CA THR A 63 -0.36 8.84 5.87
C THR A 63 -0.19 7.36 6.18
N THR A 64 -1.00 6.47 5.58
CA THR A 64 -0.83 5.02 5.67
C THR A 64 0.45 4.59 4.96
N LEU A 65 0.70 5.12 3.76
CA LEU A 65 1.94 4.88 3.02
C LEU A 65 3.16 5.47 3.74
N GLN A 66 3.04 6.69 4.28
CA GLN A 66 4.09 7.29 5.08
C GLN A 66 4.45 6.45 6.31
N LYS A 67 3.45 5.92 7.03
CA LYS A 67 3.66 5.04 8.19
C LYS A 67 4.25 3.69 7.79
N ALA A 68 3.95 3.19 6.59
CA ALA A 68 4.53 1.96 6.06
C ALA A 68 6.00 2.15 5.64
N SER A 69 6.35 3.32 5.10
CA SER A 69 7.73 3.65 4.69
C SER A 69 8.70 3.83 5.85
N LYS A 70 8.20 4.12 7.05
CA LYS A 70 9.00 4.36 8.26
C LYS A 70 9.23 3.09 9.09
N ARG A 71 8.85 1.92 8.58
CA ARG A 71 8.94 0.63 9.27
C ARG A 71 9.88 -0.32 8.56
#